data_AF-A0A136HCF0-F1
#
_entry.id   AF-A0A136HCF0-F1
#
_cell.length_a   1.000
_cell.length_b   1.000
_cell.length_c   1.000
_cell.angle_alpha   90.00
_cell.angle_beta   90.00
_cell.angle_gamma   90.00
#
_symmetry.space_group_name_H-M   'P 1'
#
loop_
_entity.id
_entity.type
_entity.pdbx_description
1 polymer ?
#
loop_
_entity_poly.entity_id
_entity_poly.type
_entity_poly.pdbx_seq_one_letter_code
_entity_poly.pdbx_strand_id
1 'polypeptide(L)'
;MEGTMRKIIGILFFLLALPVYAVNDAELEKCREYTDPSVRGKCVQMYKRTDTRAASASCKKNLECWSQRYREQAEKYCGIAFERRAASSRLWAQHWDGQDFDQVRWLDRGKGVMVYFERESNVVLQCIFFPHAPARVRVSLAAP
;
A
#
# COMPACT_ATOMS: atom_id res chain seq x y z
N MET A 1 2.88 -28.25 62.05
CA MET A 1 2.19 -26.97 62.28
C MET A 1 3.14 -25.87 61.85
N GLU A 2 2.59 -24.79 61.26
CA GLU A 2 3.24 -23.54 60.84
C GLU A 2 4.22 -23.69 59.64
N GLY A 3 4.00 -23.14 58.45
CA GLY A 3 3.12 -22.06 58.02
C GLY A 3 3.92 -20.78 57.80
N THR A 4 4.51 -20.58 56.62
CA THR A 4 4.85 -19.22 56.16
C THR A 4 4.81 -19.14 54.64
N MET A 5 3.65 -18.67 54.14
CA MET A 5 3.44 -18.25 52.76
C MET A 5 4.41 -17.13 52.38
N ARG A 6 5.31 -17.39 51.43
CA ARG A 6 5.96 -16.32 50.65
C ARG A 6 5.08 -16.00 49.45
N LYS A 7 4.40 -14.86 49.51
CA LYS A 7 3.63 -14.28 48.42
C LYS A 7 4.56 -13.98 47.24
N ILE A 8 4.47 -14.79 46.19
CA ILE A 8 5.06 -14.49 44.89
C ILE A 8 4.19 -13.41 44.26
N ILE A 9 4.60 -12.15 44.35
CA ILE A 9 4.03 -11.05 43.58
C ILE A 9 4.50 -11.27 42.14
N GLY A 10 3.70 -12.00 41.36
CA GLY A 10 3.88 -12.12 39.92
C GLY A 10 3.62 -10.76 39.28
N ILE A 11 4.67 -10.01 39.02
CA ILE A 11 4.60 -8.84 38.15
C ILE A 11 4.33 -9.39 36.74
N LEU A 12 3.05 -9.40 36.37
CA LEU A 12 2.60 -9.69 35.03
C LEU A 12 3.05 -8.52 34.14
N PHE A 13 4.28 -8.59 33.65
CA PHE A 13 4.74 -7.74 32.55
C PHE A 13 3.91 -8.11 31.32
N PHE A 14 2.76 -7.44 31.17
CA PHE A 14 2.11 -7.30 29.87
C PHE A 14 3.09 -6.51 29.00
N LEU A 15 4.02 -7.22 28.37
CA LEU A 15 4.68 -6.76 27.16
C LEU A 15 3.57 -6.61 26.13
N LEU A 16 2.91 -5.45 26.15
CA LEU A 16 2.21 -4.92 25.00
C LEU A 16 3.26 -4.89 23.89
N ALA A 17 3.27 -5.93 23.07
CA ALA A 17 4.00 -5.96 21.83
C ALA A 17 3.45 -4.78 21.04
N LEU A 18 4.13 -3.63 21.13
CA LEU A 18 3.87 -2.50 20.28
C LEU A 18 3.89 -3.08 18.88
N PRO A 19 2.80 -3.01 18.12
CA PRO A 19 2.78 -3.60 16.82
C PRO A 19 3.88 -2.89 16.04
N VAL A 20 4.95 -3.62 15.74
CA VAL A 20 6.05 -3.13 14.94
C VAL A 20 5.46 -3.02 13.55
N TYR A 21 4.82 -1.89 13.27
CA TYR A 21 4.38 -1.54 11.93
C TYR A 21 5.66 -1.34 11.14
N ALA A 22 6.07 -2.41 10.45
CA ALA A 22 7.22 -2.41 9.57
C ALA A 22 7.02 -1.29 8.53
N VAL A 23 8.06 -0.50 8.31
CA VAL A 23 8.08 0.47 7.22
C VAL A 23 7.96 -0.31 5.92
N ASN A 24 7.02 0.09 5.05
CA ASN A 24 6.80 -0.66 3.82
C ASN A 24 7.69 -0.17 2.66
N ASP A 25 7.93 -1.04 1.68
CA ASP A 25 8.88 -0.76 0.60
C ASP A 25 8.48 0.43 -0.27
N ALA A 26 7.19 0.72 -0.44
CA ALA A 26 6.76 1.92 -1.18
C ALA A 26 7.09 3.23 -0.47
N GLU A 27 6.99 3.28 0.85
CA GLU A 27 7.40 4.46 1.63
C GLU A 27 8.91 4.66 1.52
N LEU A 28 9.68 3.57 1.50
CA LEU A 28 11.12 3.61 1.29
C LEU A 28 11.51 4.00 -0.14
N GLU A 29 10.72 3.58 -1.14
CA GLU A 29 10.96 3.93 -2.54
C GLU A 29 10.87 5.45 -2.76
N LYS A 30 9.89 6.13 -2.13
CA LYS A 30 9.83 7.61 -2.16
C LYS A 30 11.09 8.25 -1.59
N CYS A 31 11.70 7.64 -0.58
CA CYS A 31 12.95 8.16 -0.04
C CYS A 31 14.14 7.99 -1.01
N ARG A 32 14.08 7.06 -1.97
CA ARG A 32 15.15 6.84 -2.95
C ARG A 32 15.23 7.93 -4.00
N GLU A 33 14.16 8.70 -4.19
CA GLU A 33 14.13 9.86 -5.09
C GLU A 33 15.08 10.98 -4.62
N TYR A 34 15.36 11.06 -3.32
CA TYR A 34 16.35 11.99 -2.79
C TYR A 34 17.77 11.51 -3.12
N THR A 35 18.46 12.31 -3.94
CA THR A 35 19.87 12.11 -4.31
C THR A 35 20.82 12.36 -3.14
N ASP A 36 20.51 13.32 -2.27
CA ASP A 36 21.26 13.63 -1.06
C ASP A 36 21.10 12.50 0.00
N PRO A 37 22.21 11.87 0.46
CA PRO A 37 22.14 10.78 1.43
C PRO A 37 21.59 11.17 2.80
N SER A 38 21.82 12.41 3.26
CA SER A 38 21.33 12.94 4.53
C SER A 38 19.83 13.16 4.49
N VAL A 39 19.32 13.74 3.40
CA VAL A 39 17.88 13.92 3.17
C VAL A 39 17.17 12.57 3.06
N ARG A 40 17.74 11.64 2.29
CA ARG A 40 17.24 10.27 2.20
C ARG A 40 17.21 9.58 3.57
N GLY A 41 18.27 9.72 4.36
CA GLY A 41 18.35 9.19 5.72
C GLY A 41 17.25 9.74 6.63
N LYS A 42 17.01 11.05 6.60
CA LYS A 42 15.93 11.71 7.35
C LYS A 42 14.55 11.22 6.92
N CYS A 43 14.32 11.05 5.62
CA CYS A 43 13.08 10.49 5.08
C CYS A 43 12.82 9.08 5.62
N VAL A 44 13.81 8.20 5.59
CA VAL A 44 13.69 6.83 6.13
C VAL A 44 13.39 6.87 7.63
N GLN A 45 14.07 7.74 8.39
CA GLN A 45 13.83 7.87 9.82
C GLN A 45 12.43 8.39 10.14
N MET A 46 11.89 9.32 9.34
CA MET A 46 10.51 9.81 9.48
C MET A 46 9.49 8.68 9.40
N TYR A 47 9.60 7.78 8.42
CA TYR A 47 8.70 6.63 8.29
C TYR A 47 8.90 5.58 9.40
N LYS A 48 10.06 5.57 10.06
CA LYS A 48 10.30 4.72 11.23
C LYS A 48 9.64 5.25 12.50
N ARG A 49 9.22 6.52 12.56
CA ARG A 49 8.59 7.08 13.76
C ARG A 49 7.16 6.56 13.95
N THR A 50 6.77 6.37 15.22
CA THR A 50 5.48 5.79 15.61
C THR A 50 4.28 6.66 15.22
N ASP A 51 4.42 7.99 15.32
CA ASP A 51 3.43 8.99 14.90
C ASP A 51 3.14 8.91 13.39
N THR A 52 4.20 8.88 12.57
CA THR A 52 4.06 8.72 11.10
C THR A 52 3.35 7.41 10.77
N ARG A 53 3.66 6.32 11.48
CA ARG A 53 3.03 5.02 11.28
C ARG A 53 1.57 5.01 11.71
N ALA A 54 1.23 5.67 12.82
CA ALA A 54 -0.14 5.82 13.28
C ALA A 54 -0.98 6.65 12.29
N ALA A 55 -0.40 7.73 11.74
CA ALA A 55 -1.01 8.52 10.68
C ALA A 55 -1.23 7.70 9.40
N SER A 56 -0.25 6.89 8.97
CA SER A 56 -0.41 5.95 7.86
C SER A 56 -1.53 4.94 8.12
N ALA A 57 -1.60 4.38 9.33
CA ALA A 57 -2.64 3.41 9.70
C ALA A 57 -4.04 4.06 9.73
N SER A 58 -4.14 5.32 10.14
CA SER A 58 -5.38 6.10 10.06
C SER A 58 -5.79 6.35 8.60
N CYS A 59 -4.84 6.80 7.77
CA CYS A 59 -5.07 7.04 6.34
C CYS A 59 -5.54 5.78 5.61
N LYS A 60 -4.97 4.60 5.92
CA LYS A 60 -5.39 3.31 5.34
C LYS A 60 -6.87 2.97 5.59
N LYS A 61 -7.49 3.54 6.63
CA LYS A 61 -8.92 3.34 6.87
C LYS A 61 -9.78 4.15 5.90
N ASN A 62 -9.25 5.19 5.27
CA ASN A 62 -9.98 6.02 4.30
C ASN A 62 -9.43 5.74 2.89
N LEU A 63 -10.31 5.28 1.99
CA LEU A 63 -9.91 4.97 0.60
C LEU A 63 -9.32 6.18 -0.11
N GLU A 64 -9.95 7.35 0.04
CA GLU A 64 -9.53 8.59 -0.60
C GLU A 64 -8.16 9.05 -0.13
N CYS A 65 -7.92 9.02 1.19
CA CYS A 65 -6.60 9.33 1.73
C CYS A 65 -5.54 8.35 1.21
N TRP A 66 -5.87 7.05 1.23
CA TRP A 66 -4.93 6.01 0.86
C TRP A 66 -4.62 5.98 -0.63
N SER A 67 -5.63 6.19 -1.49
CA SER A 67 -5.44 6.31 -2.94
C SER A 67 -4.59 7.54 -3.24
N GLN A 68 -4.90 8.70 -2.66
CA GLN A 68 -4.14 9.92 -2.87
C GLN A 68 -2.67 9.78 -2.44
N ARG A 69 -2.42 9.11 -1.30
CA ARG A 69 -1.06 8.85 -0.81
C ARG A 69 -0.21 8.06 -1.81
N TYR A 70 -0.81 7.11 -2.52
CA TYR A 70 -0.11 6.20 -3.44
C TYR A 70 -0.41 6.44 -4.92
N ARG A 71 -1.09 7.54 -5.26
CA ARG A 71 -1.55 7.84 -6.62
C ARG A 71 -0.43 7.80 -7.64
N GLU A 72 0.64 8.56 -7.41
CA GLU A 72 1.81 8.62 -8.29
C GLU A 72 2.47 7.24 -8.52
N GLN A 73 2.55 6.42 -7.48
CA GLN A 73 3.09 5.06 -7.62
C GLN A 73 2.13 4.16 -8.40
N ALA A 74 0.82 4.27 -8.14
CA ALA A 74 -0.17 3.54 -8.91
C ALA A 74 -0.11 3.92 -10.39
N GLU A 75 -0.08 5.21 -10.71
CA GLU A 75 0.08 5.73 -12.09
C GLU A 75 1.32 5.15 -12.75
N LYS A 76 2.48 5.23 -12.09
CA LYS A 76 3.73 4.67 -12.58
C LYS A 76 3.64 3.16 -12.86
N TYR A 77 3.23 2.37 -11.88
CA TYR A 77 3.31 0.92 -11.99
C TYR A 77 2.15 0.32 -12.78
N CYS A 78 0.91 0.74 -12.53
CA CYS A 78 -0.24 0.29 -13.30
C CYS A 78 -0.18 0.81 -14.73
N GLY A 79 0.21 2.06 -14.97
CA GLY A 79 0.37 2.62 -16.32
C GLY A 79 1.33 1.77 -17.15
N ILE A 80 2.54 1.53 -16.64
CA ILE A 80 3.53 0.64 -17.30
C ILE A 80 2.96 -0.77 -17.52
N ALA A 81 2.24 -1.33 -16.55
CA ALA A 81 1.69 -2.69 -16.68
C ALA A 81 0.60 -2.77 -17.75
N PHE A 82 -0.26 -1.75 -17.84
CA PHE A 82 -1.27 -1.65 -18.88
C PHE A 82 -0.63 -1.46 -20.26
N GLU A 83 0.32 -0.53 -20.42
CA GLU A 83 1.04 -0.31 -21.68
C GLU A 83 1.69 -1.61 -22.18
N ARG A 84 2.37 -2.34 -21.30
CA ARG A 84 2.98 -3.64 -21.62
C ARG A 84 1.93 -4.67 -22.02
N ARG A 85 0.77 -4.68 -21.37
CA ARG A 85 -0.32 -5.62 -21.68
C ARG A 85 -0.99 -5.29 -23.01
N ALA A 86 -1.23 -4.00 -23.28
CA ALA A 86 -1.76 -3.49 -24.54
C ALA A 86 -0.82 -3.82 -25.71
N ALA A 87 0.49 -3.58 -25.55
CA ALA A 87 1.49 -3.89 -26.58
C ALA A 87 1.57 -5.39 -26.94
N SER A 88 1.19 -6.28 -26.01
CA SER A 88 1.23 -7.73 -26.20
C SER A 88 -0.11 -8.37 -26.56
N SER A 89 -1.19 -7.58 -26.67
CA SER A 89 -2.50 -8.14 -27.00
C SER A 89 -3.45 -7.14 -27.63
N ARG A 90 -3.95 -7.52 -28.81
CA ARG A 90 -4.92 -6.72 -29.60
C ARG A 90 -6.22 -6.43 -28.84
N LEU A 91 -6.69 -7.37 -28.02
CA LEU A 91 -7.86 -7.17 -27.16
C LEU A 91 -7.62 -6.06 -26.14
N TRP A 92 -6.43 -6.01 -25.53
CA TRP A 92 -6.11 -5.01 -24.52
C TRP A 92 -5.82 -3.64 -25.13
N ALA A 93 -5.22 -3.61 -26.32
CA ALA A 93 -5.01 -2.37 -27.06
C ALA A 93 -6.32 -1.64 -27.41
N GLN A 94 -7.44 -2.37 -27.53
CA GLN A 94 -8.76 -1.79 -27.78
C GLN A 94 -9.41 -1.13 -26.55
N HIS A 95 -8.93 -1.44 -25.35
CA HIS A 95 -9.50 -0.97 -24.09
C HIS A 95 -8.52 -0.09 -23.30
N TRP A 96 -7.37 0.26 -23.90
CA TRP A 96 -6.36 1.10 -23.31
C TRP A 96 -6.41 2.48 -23.96
N ASP A 97 -7.10 3.42 -23.31
CA ASP A 97 -7.19 4.82 -23.72
C ASP A 97 -6.64 5.76 -22.63
N GLY A 98 -5.38 5.54 -22.22
CA GLY A 98 -4.71 6.42 -21.25
C GLY A 98 -5.44 6.55 -19.91
N GLN A 99 -5.55 5.43 -19.18
CA GLN A 99 -6.36 5.30 -17.95
C GLN A 99 -6.30 6.49 -16.98
N ASP A 100 -7.50 6.89 -16.54
CA ASP A 100 -7.67 7.79 -15.42
C ASP A 100 -7.62 7.01 -14.09
N PHE A 101 -6.83 7.51 -13.14
CA PHE A 101 -6.61 6.88 -11.83
C PHE A 101 -7.60 7.37 -10.76
N ASP A 102 -8.72 7.97 -11.19
CA ASP A 102 -9.75 8.52 -10.30
C ASP A 102 -10.72 7.45 -9.78
N GLN A 103 -10.89 6.37 -10.54
CA GLN A 103 -11.73 5.24 -10.16
C GLN A 103 -10.89 4.20 -9.40
N VAL A 104 -11.13 4.13 -8.09
CA VAL A 104 -10.39 3.26 -7.17
C VAL A 104 -11.32 2.61 -6.17
N ARG A 105 -11.03 1.35 -5.81
CA ARG A 105 -11.73 0.63 -4.74
C ARG A 105 -10.80 -0.27 -3.96
N TRP A 106 -11.24 -0.71 -2.78
CA TRP A 106 -10.53 -1.74 -2.03
C TRP A 106 -10.67 -3.10 -2.70
N LEU A 107 -9.55 -3.80 -2.87
CA LEU A 107 -9.56 -5.26 -3.00
C LEU A 107 -9.44 -5.91 -1.63
N ASP A 108 -8.49 -5.43 -0.83
CA ASP A 108 -8.26 -5.88 0.54
C ASP A 108 -7.84 -4.68 1.38
N ARG A 109 -8.79 -4.10 2.12
CA ARG A 109 -8.55 -2.96 3.02
C ARG A 109 -7.57 -3.31 4.14
N GLY A 110 -7.60 -4.55 4.64
CA GLY A 110 -6.69 -5.03 5.69
C GLY A 110 -5.24 -5.04 5.24
N LYS A 111 -4.98 -5.32 3.96
CA LYS A 111 -3.65 -5.26 3.33
C LYS A 111 -3.36 -3.95 2.60
N GLY A 112 -4.34 -3.06 2.48
CA GLY A 112 -4.21 -1.80 1.77
C GLY A 112 -4.15 -1.97 0.25
N VAL A 113 -4.58 -3.12 -0.28
CA VAL A 113 -4.53 -3.43 -1.71
C VAL A 113 -5.72 -2.75 -2.39
N MET A 114 -5.41 -1.96 -3.41
CA MET A 114 -6.39 -1.18 -4.17
C MET A 114 -6.55 -1.78 -5.56
N VAL A 115 -7.72 -1.56 -6.15
CA VAL A 115 -7.97 -1.79 -7.58
C VAL A 115 -8.25 -0.43 -8.18
N TYR A 116 -7.38 0.00 -9.10
CA TYR A 116 -7.65 1.09 -10.01
C TYR A 116 -8.32 0.51 -11.24
N PHE A 117 -9.36 1.16 -11.74
CA PHE A 117 -10.13 0.61 -12.84
C PHE A 117 -10.77 1.71 -13.67
N GLU A 118 -11.11 1.41 -14.90
CA GLU A 118 -11.88 2.29 -15.78
C GLU A 118 -12.90 1.43 -16.53
N ARG A 119 -14.02 2.05 -16.92
CA ARG A 119 -15.08 1.35 -17.62
C ARG A 119 -15.23 1.93 -19.02
N GLU A 120 -15.03 1.08 -20.01
CA GLU A 120 -15.26 1.43 -21.41
C GLU A 120 -16.25 0.45 -22.02
N SER A 121 -17.36 0.98 -22.55
CA SER A 121 -18.47 0.16 -23.06
C SER A 121 -18.95 -0.87 -22.02
N ASN A 122 -18.87 -2.17 -22.34
CA ASN A 122 -19.29 -3.28 -21.49
C ASN A 122 -18.10 -4.04 -20.89
N VAL A 123 -16.96 -3.37 -20.70
CA VAL A 123 -15.74 -3.99 -20.17
C VAL A 123 -15.14 -3.07 -19.12
N VAL A 124 -14.64 -3.64 -18.03
CA VAL A 124 -13.89 -2.92 -17.01
C VAL A 124 -12.44 -3.37 -17.05
N LEU A 125 -11.56 -2.40 -17.30
CA LEU A 125 -10.13 -2.58 -17.24
C LEU A 125 -9.66 -2.36 -15.80
N GLN A 126 -8.94 -3.31 -15.21
CA GLN A 126 -8.56 -3.26 -13.79
C GLN A 126 -7.06 -3.46 -13.61
N CYS A 127 -6.45 -2.66 -12.73
CA CYS A 127 -5.12 -2.88 -12.16
C CYS A 127 -5.21 -3.10 -10.65
N ILE A 128 -4.78 -4.28 -10.19
CA ILE A 128 -4.59 -4.57 -8.77
C ILE A 128 -3.24 -3.98 -8.35
N PHE A 129 -3.29 -2.96 -7.51
CA PHE A 129 -2.13 -2.25 -6.98
C PHE A 129 -1.80 -2.69 -5.56
N PHE A 130 -0.54 -3.07 -5.35
CA PHE A 130 0.00 -3.51 -4.07
C PHE A 130 0.93 -2.43 -3.51
N PRO A 131 0.47 -1.53 -2.61
CA PRO A 131 1.32 -0.44 -2.14
C PRO A 131 2.61 -0.96 -1.50
N HIS A 132 2.58 -2.07 -0.78
CA HIS A 132 3.78 -2.59 -0.12
C HIS A 132 4.77 -3.28 -1.08
N ALA A 133 4.37 -3.56 -2.33
CA ALA A 133 5.22 -4.17 -3.34
C ALA A 133 4.76 -3.68 -4.73
N PRO A 134 4.93 -2.39 -5.04
CA PRO A 134 4.20 -1.73 -6.12
C PRO A 134 4.59 -2.25 -7.51
N ALA A 135 5.78 -2.86 -7.64
CA ALA A 135 6.18 -3.59 -8.85
C ALA A 135 5.37 -4.87 -9.15
N ARG A 136 4.53 -5.35 -8.21
CA ARG A 136 3.74 -6.58 -8.35
C ARG A 136 2.30 -6.34 -8.84
N VAL A 137 2.06 -5.26 -9.58
CA VAL A 137 0.74 -4.97 -10.17
C VAL A 137 0.25 -6.08 -11.10
N ARG A 138 -1.06 -6.26 -11.18
CA ARG A 138 -1.72 -7.22 -12.08
C ARG A 138 -2.84 -6.56 -12.83
N VAL A 139 -2.96 -6.86 -14.12
CA VAL A 139 -3.95 -6.27 -15.02
C VAL A 139 -4.95 -7.35 -15.48
N SER A 140 -6.25 -7.08 -15.32
CA SER A 140 -7.37 -7.99 -15.66
C SER A 140 -8.51 -7.24 -16.37
N LEU A 141 -9.21 -7.93 -17.28
CA LEU A 141 -10.52 -7.49 -17.77
C LEU A 141 -11.60 -8.14 -16.93
N ALA A 142 -12.66 -7.39 -16.64
CA ALA A 142 -13.87 -7.90 -16.01
C ALA A 142 -15.09 -7.46 -16.80
N ALA A 143 -16.18 -8.22 -16.68
CA ALA A 143 -17.50 -7.74 -17.04
C ALA A 143 -17.87 -6.54 -16.13
N PRO A 144 -18.73 -5.62 -16.59
CA PRO A 144 -18.98 -4.34 -15.94
C PRO A 144 -19.81 -4.45 -14.67
#